data_AF-A0A8C0TN23-F1
#
_entry.id   AF-A0A8C0TN23-F1
#
_cell.length_a   1.000
_cell.length_b   1.000
_cell.length_c   1.000
_cell.angle_alpha   90.00
_cell.angle_beta   90.00
_cell.angle_gamma   90.00
#
_symmetry.space_group_name_H-M   'P 1'
#
loop_
_entity.id
_entity.type
_entity.pdbx_description
1 polymer ?
#
loop_
_entity_poly.entity_id
_entity_poly.type
_entity_poly.pdbx_seq_one_letter_code
_entity_poly.pdbx_strand_id
1 'polypeptide(L)'
;MGRGTSAQHHFAFQNAEKAFKAAALIQRWYRRYMARLETRRRCTWRIFQSIEYAGQQDQVKLHDFFSYLVDHFTPNSNHERDFLNCKFTTERFLQDSEMEKGSDYESIEVPDNYTGPRLSFPLLPDHATALVEAFRLKQVSLLWGTWAATNAM
;
A
#
# COMPACT_ATOMS: atom_id res chain seq x y z
N MET A 1 66.39 -46.39 -26.36
CA MET A 1 65.47 -46.58 -25.22
C MET A 1 64.79 -45.25 -24.94
N GLY A 2 63.46 -45.15 -24.97
CA GLY A 2 62.75 -43.89 -24.69
C GLY A 2 61.55 -43.63 -25.61
N ARG A 3 60.46 -44.39 -25.46
CA ARG A 3 59.17 -44.09 -26.12
C ARG A 3 57.93 -44.30 -25.24
N GLY A 4 58.11 -44.61 -23.95
CA GLY A 4 57.01 -44.98 -23.04
C GLY A 4 56.42 -43.84 -22.19
N THR A 5 57.17 -42.78 -21.92
CA THR A 5 56.77 -41.74 -20.94
C THR A 5 55.72 -40.77 -21.47
N SER A 6 55.71 -40.49 -22.77
CA SER A 6 54.80 -39.53 -23.40
C SER A 6 53.34 -40.01 -23.41
N ALA A 7 53.10 -41.30 -23.68
CA ALA A 7 51.75 -41.87 -23.67
C ALA A 7 51.16 -41.89 -22.25
N GLN A 8 51.94 -42.28 -21.25
CA GLN A 8 51.52 -42.29 -19.85
C GLN A 8 51.13 -40.91 -19.33
N HIS A 9 51.88 -39.87 -19.69
CA HIS A 9 51.58 -38.49 -19.27
C HIS A 9 50.27 -37.97 -19.89
N HIS A 10 50.00 -38.33 -21.15
CA HIS A 10 48.75 -37.98 -21.83
C HIS A 10 47.53 -38.65 -21.19
N PHE A 11 47.62 -39.94 -20.84
CA PHE A 11 46.54 -40.64 -20.12
C PHE A 11 46.32 -40.08 -18.70
N ALA A 12 47.40 -39.77 -17.98
CA ALA A 12 47.31 -39.16 -16.66
C ALA A 12 46.62 -37.78 -16.70
N PHE A 13 46.95 -36.95 -17.70
CA PHE A 13 46.32 -35.64 -17.90
C PHE A 13 44.82 -35.74 -18.19
N GLN A 14 44.40 -36.67 -19.06
CA GLN A 14 42.97 -36.90 -19.32
C GLN A 14 42.20 -37.39 -18.09
N ASN A 15 42.82 -38.25 -17.28
CA ASN A 15 42.21 -38.73 -16.04
C ASN A 15 42.09 -37.60 -15.01
N ALA A 16 43.11 -36.75 -14.90
CA ALA A 16 43.06 -35.56 -14.07
C ALA A 16 41.94 -34.61 -14.53
N GLU A 17 41.80 -34.36 -15.83
CA GLU A 17 40.74 -33.53 -16.38
C GLU A 17 39.34 -34.06 -16.04
N LYS A 18 39.11 -35.37 -16.16
CA LYS A 18 37.85 -36.02 -15.77
C LYS A 18 37.61 -35.89 -14.26
N ALA A 19 38.64 -36.07 -13.44
CA ALA A 19 38.55 -35.90 -11.99
C ALA A 19 38.22 -34.46 -11.58
N PHE A 20 38.84 -33.46 -12.22
CA PHE A 20 38.53 -32.04 -12.00
C PHE A 20 37.10 -31.69 -12.40
N LYS A 21 36.63 -32.19 -13.56
CA LYS A 21 35.24 -31.99 -14.00
C LYS A 21 34.24 -32.60 -13.01
N ALA A 22 34.49 -33.82 -12.56
CA ALA A 22 33.66 -34.47 -11.55
C ALA A 22 33.66 -33.70 -10.21
N ALA A 23 34.84 -33.28 -9.73
CA ALA A 23 34.98 -32.49 -8.51
C ALA A 23 34.21 -31.16 -8.61
N ALA A 24 34.29 -30.46 -9.75
CA ALA A 24 33.56 -29.22 -9.98
C ALA A 24 32.03 -29.45 -9.95
N LEU A 25 31.54 -30.56 -10.52
CA LEU A 25 30.12 -30.92 -10.45
C LEU A 25 29.67 -31.20 -9.01
N ILE A 26 30.43 -31.97 -8.25
CA ILE A 26 30.14 -32.27 -6.83
C ILE A 26 30.11 -30.98 -6.01
N GLN A 27 31.11 -30.11 -6.18
CA GLN A 27 31.18 -28.82 -5.49
C GLN A 27 29.99 -27.92 -5.85
N ARG A 28 29.62 -27.85 -7.14
CA ARG A 28 28.48 -27.07 -7.60
C ARG A 28 27.17 -27.59 -7.01
N TRP A 29 26.96 -28.90 -7.02
CA TRP A 29 25.80 -29.54 -6.40
C TRP A 29 25.73 -29.22 -4.91
N TYR A 30 26.85 -29.38 -4.19
CA TYR A 30 26.93 -29.12 -2.75
C TYR A 30 26.63 -27.66 -2.41
N ARG A 31 27.21 -26.69 -3.14
CA ARG A 31 26.93 -25.25 -2.94
C ARG A 31 25.44 -24.95 -3.13
N ARG A 32 24.80 -25.52 -4.16
CA ARG A 32 23.36 -25.34 -4.40
C ARG A 32 22.51 -25.98 -3.30
N TYR A 33 22.90 -27.17 -2.85
CA TYR A 33 22.22 -27.87 -1.76
C TYR A 33 22.30 -27.07 -0.44
N MET A 34 23.48 -26.56 -0.10
CA MET A 34 23.69 -25.73 1.08
C MET A 34 22.91 -24.42 1.02
N ALA A 35 22.90 -23.73 -0.13
CA ALA A 35 22.07 -22.54 -0.32
C ALA A 35 20.58 -22.84 -0.05
N ARG A 36 20.07 -23.98 -0.54
CA ARG A 36 18.69 -24.40 -0.32
C ARG A 36 18.39 -24.74 1.14
N LEU A 37 19.31 -25.39 1.85
CA LEU A 37 19.18 -25.65 3.29
C LEU A 37 19.13 -24.36 4.09
N GLU A 38 19.98 -23.40 3.77
CA GLU A 38 20.02 -22.10 4.44
C GLU A 38 18.74 -21.29 4.17
N THR A 39 18.22 -21.30 2.93
CA THR A 39 16.91 -20.70 2.62
C THR A 39 15.79 -21.34 3.45
N ARG A 40 15.79 -22.67 3.59
CA ARG A 40 14.79 -23.38 4.42
C ARG A 40 14.91 -22.96 5.89
N ARG A 41 16.12 -22.92 6.44
CA ARG A 41 16.37 -22.45 7.82
C ARG A 41 15.83 -21.04 8.05
N ARG A 42 16.15 -20.10 7.15
CA ARG A 42 15.68 -18.71 7.24
C ARG A 42 14.17 -18.59 7.08
N CYS A 43 13.57 -19.38 6.18
CA CYS A 43 12.12 -19.40 5.99
C CYS A 43 11.41 -19.86 7.26
N THR A 44 11.86 -20.97 7.85
CA THR A 44 11.33 -21.50 9.11
C THR A 44 11.44 -20.45 10.21
N TRP A 45 12.61 -19.81 10.37
CA TRP A 45 12.79 -18.74 11.35
C TRP A 45 11.84 -17.56 11.12
N ARG A 46 11.71 -17.08 9.87
CA ARG A 46 10.76 -16.01 9.54
C ARG A 46 9.32 -16.38 9.88
N ILE A 47 8.90 -17.61 9.62
CA ILE A 47 7.54 -18.06 9.92
C ILE A 47 7.29 -17.97 11.43
N PHE A 48 8.19 -18.57 12.23
CA PHE A 48 8.06 -18.52 13.69
C PHE A 48 8.10 -17.10 14.23
N GLN A 49 9.02 -16.27 13.72
CA GLN A 49 9.09 -14.86 14.09
C GLN A 49 7.80 -14.11 13.70
N SER A 50 7.25 -14.34 12.51
CA SER A 50 6.01 -13.66 12.11
C SER A 50 4.83 -14.04 12.99
N ILE A 51 4.74 -15.28 13.47
CA ILE A 51 3.67 -15.75 14.35
C ILE A 51 3.88 -15.21 15.77
N GLU A 52 5.09 -15.34 16.31
CA GLU A 52 5.41 -14.94 17.69
C GLU A 52 5.24 -13.43 17.88
N TYR A 53 5.63 -12.64 16.88
CA TYR A 53 5.62 -11.17 16.95
C TYR A 53 4.42 -10.50 16.30
N ALA A 54 3.42 -11.25 15.79
CA ALA A 54 2.21 -10.67 15.20
C ALA A 54 1.47 -9.74 16.19
N GLY A 55 1.23 -10.22 17.42
CA GLY A 55 0.51 -9.45 18.43
C GLY A 55 1.24 -8.20 18.89
N GLN A 56 2.57 -8.24 19.03
CA GLN A 56 3.36 -7.06 19.40
C GLN A 56 3.35 -5.99 18.30
N GLN A 57 3.40 -6.39 17.03
CA GLN A 57 3.28 -5.46 15.90
C GLN A 57 1.91 -4.79 15.86
N ASP A 58 0.84 -5.55 16.13
CA ASP A 58 -0.51 -4.99 16.16
C ASP A 58 -0.72 -4.06 17.35
N GLN A 59 -0.16 -4.38 18.52
CA GLN A 59 -0.21 -3.52 19.69
C GLN A 59 0.51 -2.18 19.45
N VAL A 60 1.68 -2.18 18.81
CA VAL A 60 2.40 -0.94 18.48
C VAL A 60 1.59 -0.07 17.51
N LYS A 61 1.03 -0.67 16.45
CA LYS A 61 0.17 0.08 15.50
C LYS A 61 -1.08 0.65 16.16
N LEU A 62 -1.69 -0.12 17.06
CA LEU A 62 -2.86 0.32 17.82
C LEU A 62 -2.50 1.47 18.75
N HIS A 63 -1.35 1.40 19.40
CA HIS A 63 -0.81 2.47 20.23
C HIS A 63 -0.56 3.74 19.40
N ASP A 64 0.09 3.63 18.25
CA ASP A 64 0.33 4.76 17.34
C ASP A 64 -0.99 5.39 16.87
N PHE A 65 -1.97 4.56 16.55
CA PHE A 65 -3.32 5.02 16.20
C PHE A 65 -4.01 5.76 17.35
N PHE A 66 -3.92 5.24 18.59
CA PHE A 66 -4.50 5.91 19.74
C PHE A 66 -3.76 7.17 20.13
N SER A 67 -2.42 7.20 20.06
CA SER A 67 -1.64 8.43 20.20
C SER A 67 -2.07 9.46 19.18
N TYR A 68 -2.22 9.09 17.91
CA TYR A 68 -2.73 9.98 16.87
C TYR A 68 -4.14 10.49 17.20
N LEU A 69 -5.04 9.62 17.64
CA LEU A 69 -6.38 10.05 18.04
C LEU A 69 -6.35 11.01 19.23
N VAL A 70 -5.55 10.73 20.24
CA VAL A 70 -5.42 11.58 21.42
C VAL A 70 -4.83 12.94 21.02
N ASP A 71 -3.77 12.97 20.21
CA ASP A 71 -3.12 14.22 19.82
C ASP A 71 -4.01 15.12 18.94
N HIS A 72 -4.88 14.53 18.11
CA HIS A 72 -5.72 15.26 17.16
C HIS A 72 -7.18 15.46 17.60
N PHE A 73 -7.69 14.62 18.49
CA PHE A 73 -9.09 14.66 18.93
C PHE A 73 -9.24 14.90 20.43
N THR A 74 -8.16 15.02 21.21
CA THR A 74 -8.26 15.54 22.58
C THR A 74 -8.32 17.05 22.52
N PRO A 75 -9.48 17.67 22.76
CA PRO A 75 -9.64 19.08 22.46
C PRO A 75 -9.00 19.87 23.58
N ASN A 76 -8.01 20.70 23.26
CA ASN A 76 -7.29 21.49 24.27
C ASN A 76 -8.12 22.72 24.72
N SER A 77 -9.22 23.00 24.01
CA SER A 77 -10.15 24.10 24.31
C SER A 77 -11.60 23.65 24.20
N ASN A 78 -12.51 24.33 24.92
CA ASN A 78 -13.95 24.04 24.87
C ASN A 78 -14.53 24.19 23.45
N HIS A 79 -14.01 25.11 22.64
CA HIS A 79 -14.50 25.37 21.29
C HIS A 79 -14.22 24.20 20.32
N GLU A 80 -13.10 23.49 20.46
CA GLU A 80 -12.80 22.30 19.65
C GLU A 80 -13.68 21.11 20.04
N ARG A 81 -14.08 21.00 21.32
CA ARG A 81 -15.04 19.98 21.77
C ARG A 81 -16.39 20.15 21.10
N ASP A 82 -16.88 21.38 21.05
CA ASP A 82 -18.17 21.70 20.45
C ASP A 82 -18.16 21.48 18.93
N PHE A 83 -17.04 21.78 18.26
CA PHE A 83 -16.84 21.49 16.83
C PHE A 83 -16.82 19.99 16.51
N LEU A 84 -16.10 19.19 17.30
CA LEU A 84 -16.07 17.73 17.11
C LEU A 84 -17.41 17.09 17.45
N ASN A 85 -18.03 17.50 18.56
CA ASN A 85 -19.33 17.01 18.95
C ASN A 85 -20.38 17.35 17.89
N CYS A 86 -20.33 18.54 17.28
CA CYS A 86 -21.14 18.90 16.12
C CYS A 86 -20.88 17.94 14.94
N LYS A 87 -19.63 17.67 14.51
CA LYS A 87 -19.38 16.71 13.41
C LYS A 87 -19.93 15.30 13.68
N PHE A 88 -19.80 14.79 14.91
CA PHE A 88 -20.26 13.43 15.25
C PHE A 88 -21.76 13.35 15.55
N THR A 89 -22.37 14.43 16.03
CA THR A 89 -23.83 14.49 16.27
C THR A 89 -24.60 14.89 15.02
N THR A 90 -24.09 15.79 14.18
CA THR A 90 -24.67 16.11 12.87
C THR A 90 -24.81 14.85 12.00
N GLU A 91 -23.85 13.93 12.02
CA GLU A 91 -23.96 12.65 11.31
C GLU A 91 -25.09 11.74 11.87
N ARG A 92 -25.47 11.91 13.14
CA ARG A 92 -26.51 11.11 13.82
C ARG A 92 -27.89 11.79 13.88
N PHE A 93 -27.94 13.13 13.81
CA PHE A 93 -29.17 13.95 13.87
C PHE A 93 -29.71 14.35 12.49
N LEU A 94 -28.89 14.29 11.42
CA LEU A 94 -29.34 14.58 10.05
C LEU A 94 -30.35 13.57 9.49
N GLN A 95 -30.63 12.46 10.18
CA GLN A 95 -31.58 11.46 9.70
C GLN A 95 -33.04 11.72 10.07
N ASP A 96 -33.36 12.56 11.07
CA ASP A 96 -34.69 12.44 11.70
C ASP A 96 -35.53 13.72 11.91
N SER A 97 -35.08 14.96 11.65
CA SER A 97 -35.99 16.10 11.93
C SER A 97 -35.94 17.37 11.07
N GLU A 98 -34.88 17.67 10.32
CA GLU A 98 -34.80 18.95 9.58
C GLU A 98 -34.55 18.78 8.07
N MET A 99 -34.72 17.57 7.53
CA MET A 99 -34.69 17.30 6.08
C MET A 99 -36.07 17.50 5.44
N GLU A 100 -36.71 18.65 5.68
CA GLU A 100 -37.95 18.98 4.95
C GLU A 100 -38.01 20.44 4.46
N LYS A 101 -37.11 21.34 4.88
CA LYS A 101 -37.21 22.78 4.51
C LYS A 101 -35.95 23.49 4.03
N GLY A 102 -34.78 22.84 4.02
CA GLY A 102 -33.50 23.51 3.70
C GLY A 102 -32.77 23.05 2.44
N SER A 103 -33.23 22.00 1.76
CA SER A 103 -32.44 21.32 0.72
C SER A 103 -33.03 21.48 -0.69
N ASP A 104 -33.34 22.70 -1.10
CA ASP A 104 -33.75 22.95 -2.49
C ASP A 104 -32.50 23.08 -3.39
N TYR A 105 -31.78 21.97 -3.56
CA TYR A 105 -30.57 21.88 -4.39
C TYR A 105 -30.85 22.22 -5.86
N GLU A 106 -32.11 22.16 -6.28
CA GLU A 106 -32.61 22.59 -7.60
C GLU A 106 -32.45 24.10 -7.85
N SER A 107 -32.34 24.91 -6.78
CA SER A 107 -32.17 26.36 -6.89
C SER A 107 -30.72 26.81 -7.10
N ILE A 108 -29.75 25.88 -7.05
CA ILE A 108 -28.33 26.19 -7.23
C ILE A 108 -28.00 26.23 -8.72
N GLU A 109 -27.97 27.43 -9.29
CA GLU A 109 -27.54 27.63 -10.68
C GLU A 109 -26.05 27.32 -10.84
N VAL A 110 -25.73 26.18 -11.47
CA VAL A 110 -24.36 25.78 -11.76
C VAL A 110 -23.95 26.37 -13.13
N PRO A 111 -22.91 27.25 -13.19
CA PRO A 111 -22.47 27.89 -14.43
C PRO A 111 -22.18 26.89 -15.56
N ASP A 112 -22.46 27.27 -16.81
CA ASP A 112 -22.28 26.42 -18.00
C ASP A 112 -20.81 26.01 -18.25
N ASN A 113 -19.86 26.75 -17.68
CA ASN A 113 -18.42 26.47 -17.75
C ASN A 113 -17.94 25.38 -16.78
N TYR A 114 -18.82 24.83 -15.94
CA TYR A 114 -18.47 23.72 -15.05
C TYR A 114 -18.39 22.41 -15.84
N THR A 115 -17.15 21.93 -16.02
CA THR A 115 -16.80 20.69 -16.73
C THR A 115 -16.83 19.45 -15.82
N GLY A 116 -17.08 19.61 -14.52
CA GLY A 116 -17.12 18.52 -13.55
C GLY A 116 -18.43 17.70 -13.60
N PRO A 117 -18.50 16.60 -12.83
CA PRO A 117 -19.69 15.76 -12.76
C PRO A 117 -20.86 16.53 -12.14
N ARG A 118 -21.96 16.66 -12.89
CA ARG A 118 -23.21 17.26 -12.41
C ARG A 118 -24.08 16.16 -11.81
N LEU A 119 -24.52 16.36 -10.58
CA LEU A 119 -25.38 15.41 -9.86
C LEU A 119 -26.83 15.86 -10.02
N SER A 120 -27.67 14.95 -10.50
CA SER A 120 -29.12 15.07 -10.49
C SER A 120 -29.70 13.99 -9.58
N PHE A 121 -30.80 14.31 -8.91
CA PHE A 121 -31.51 13.37 -8.06
C PHE A 121 -32.88 13.02 -8.67
N PRO A 122 -33.37 11.79 -8.50
CA PRO A 122 -32.76 10.68 -7.77
C PRO A 122 -31.49 10.14 -8.46
N LEU A 123 -30.46 9.87 -7.67
CA LEU A 123 -29.13 9.51 -8.17
C LEU A 123 -29.18 8.15 -8.89
N LEU A 124 -29.09 8.15 -10.22
CA LEU A 124 -28.97 6.90 -10.98
C LEU A 124 -27.57 6.28 -10.82
N PRO A 125 -27.45 4.95 -10.89
CA PRO A 125 -26.17 4.24 -10.81
C PRO A 125 -25.11 4.78 -11.79
N ASP A 126 -25.54 5.19 -12.99
CA ASP A 126 -24.65 5.74 -14.03
C ASP A 126 -24.04 7.10 -13.62
N HIS A 127 -24.76 7.91 -12.84
CA HIS A 127 -24.22 9.16 -12.30
C HIS A 127 -23.22 8.89 -11.17
N ALA A 128 -23.45 7.86 -10.37
CA ALA A 128 -22.54 7.47 -9.30
C ALA A 128 -21.22 6.92 -9.86
N THR A 129 -21.26 6.13 -10.94
CA THR A 129 -20.04 5.64 -11.61
C THR A 129 -19.27 6.78 -12.26
N ALA A 130 -19.95 7.70 -12.96
CA ALA A 130 -19.33 8.90 -13.53
C ALA A 130 -18.63 9.77 -12.47
N LEU A 131 -19.22 9.90 -11.28
CA LEU A 131 -18.61 10.61 -10.15
C LEU A 131 -17.30 9.94 -9.70
N VAL A 132 -17.32 8.62 -9.51
CA VAL A 132 -16.13 7.86 -9.09
C VAL A 132 -15.02 7.95 -10.15
N GLU A 133 -15.37 7.89 -11.43
CA GLU A 133 -14.41 8.06 -12.53
C GLU A 133 -13.82 9.48 -12.57
N ALA A 134 -14.64 10.52 -12.39
CA ALA A 134 -14.18 11.89 -12.31
C ALA A 134 -13.18 12.13 -11.15
N PHE A 135 -13.40 11.48 -10.00
CA PHE A 135 -12.46 11.49 -8.88
C PHE A 135 -11.15 10.78 -9.22
N ARG A 136 -11.23 9.61 -9.87
CA ARG A 136 -10.03 8.86 -10.32
C ARG A 136 -9.18 9.65 -11.31
N LEU A 137 -9.81 10.42 -12.18
CA LEU A 137 -9.14 11.28 -13.18
C LEU A 137 -8.63 12.61 -12.60
N LYS A 138 -8.69 12.80 -11.27
CA LYS A 138 -8.29 14.04 -10.55
C LYS A 138 -8.97 15.31 -11.07
N GLN A 139 -10.13 15.23 -11.72
CA GLN A 139 -10.84 16.42 -12.18
C GLN A 139 -11.31 17.32 -11.01
N VAL A 140 -11.48 16.75 -9.81
CA VAL A 140 -11.80 17.49 -8.58
C VAL A 140 -10.56 18.14 -7.94
N SER A 141 -9.34 17.76 -8.35
CA SER A 141 -8.09 18.32 -7.80
C SER A 141 -7.73 19.70 -8.36
N LEU A 142 -8.29 20.11 -9.50
CA LEU A 142 -7.96 21.40 -10.12
C LEU A 142 -8.62 22.59 -9.41
N LEU A 143 -9.71 22.37 -8.66
CA LEU A 143 -10.41 23.46 -7.95
C LEU A 143 -9.70 23.93 -6.68
N TRP A 144 -8.94 23.08 -5.99
CA TRP A 144 -8.10 23.52 -4.87
C TRP A 144 -6.95 24.44 -5.34
N GLY A 145 -6.49 24.25 -6.58
CA GLY A 145 -5.45 25.09 -7.19
C GLY A 145 -5.97 26.46 -7.66
N THR A 146 -7.19 26.52 -8.19
CA THR A 146 -7.76 27.79 -8.68
C THR A 146 -8.34 28.65 -7.57
N TRP A 147 -8.95 28.07 -6.53
CA TRP A 147 -9.46 28.85 -5.38
C TRP A 147 -8.33 29.51 -4.57
N ALA A 148 -7.16 28.86 -4.49
CA ALA A 148 -5.96 29.43 -3.87
C ALA A 148 -5.33 30.57 -4.69
N ALA A 149 -5.47 30.55 -6.02
CA ALA A 149 -4.90 31.59 -6.88
C ALA A 149 -5.72 32.88 -6.90
N THR A 150 -7.05 32.82 -6.74
CA THR A 150 -7.92 34.02 -6.69
C THR A 150 -7.95 34.73 -5.34
N ASN A 151 -7.52 34.09 -4.25
CA ASN A 151 -7.45 34.72 -2.91
C ASN A 151 -6.04 35.19 -2.53
N ALA A 152 -5.08 35.14 -3.45
CA ALA A 152 -3.70 35.57 -3.25
C ALA A 152 -3.35 36.88 -3.99
N MET A 153 -4.36 37.67 -4.37
CA MET A 153 -4.17 38.98 -5.00
C MET A 153 -5.06 40.04 -4.34
#